data_AF-A0A8R2D7W8-F1
#
_entry.id   AF-A0A8R2D7W8-F1
#
_cell.length_a   1.000
_cell.length_b   1.000
_cell.length_c   1.000
_cell.angle_alpha   90.00
_cell.angle_beta   90.00
_cell.angle_gamma   90.00
#
_symmetry.space_group_name_H-M   'P 1'
#
loop_
_entity.id
_entity.type
_entity.pdbx_description
1 polymer ?
#
loop_
_entity_poly.entity_id
_entity_poly.type
_entity_poly.pdbx_seq_one_letter_code
_entity_poly.pdbx_strand_id
1 'polypeptide(L)'
;MSLKQRGFSLTEVLIAMLIGSILLLSTARFLPGMQRAVLLQSGRQELEEEVWQRLFSIGKHLQRAGYCAGNCQGEGLVIGRQGRCVIVQWDANNNGTWDVSASENDSTGFRLESGSLETLRGATSCESKGWDKLTDPDRLLIQSFV
;
A
#
# COMPACT_ATOMS: atom_id res chain seq x y z
N MET A 1 -3.09 -39.82 56.35
CA MET A 1 -3.75 -40.04 55.05
C MET A 1 -2.68 -40.49 54.07
N SER A 2 -2.54 -41.80 53.86
CA SER A 2 -1.47 -42.36 53.01
C SER A 2 -1.92 -42.33 51.55
N LEU A 3 -1.23 -41.56 50.72
CA LEU A 3 -1.42 -41.56 49.27
C LEU A 3 -0.91 -42.90 48.73
N LYS A 4 -1.82 -43.76 48.22
CA LYS A 4 -1.43 -44.96 47.47
C LYS A 4 -0.69 -44.52 46.19
N GLN A 5 0.64 -44.61 46.17
CA GLN A 5 1.42 -44.44 44.95
C GLN A 5 1.20 -45.66 44.05
N ARG A 6 0.31 -45.53 43.07
CA ARG A 6 0.23 -46.45 41.93
C ARG A 6 1.15 -45.89 40.84
N GLY A 7 2.26 -46.57 40.59
CA GLY A 7 3.14 -46.25 39.46
C GLY A 7 2.49 -46.60 38.12
N PHE A 8 3.08 -46.13 37.03
CA PHE A 8 2.64 -46.44 35.66
C PHE A 8 3.11 -47.82 35.23
N SER A 9 2.30 -48.51 34.43
CA SER A 9 2.74 -49.76 33.82
C SER A 9 3.71 -49.49 32.66
N LEU A 10 4.62 -50.43 32.38
CA LEU A 10 5.61 -50.28 31.31
C LEU A 10 4.96 -50.04 29.93
N THR A 11 3.84 -50.72 29.65
CA THR A 11 3.08 -50.54 28.39
C THR A 11 2.47 -49.14 28.30
N GLU A 12 1.97 -48.60 29.40
CA GLU A 12 1.40 -47.26 29.46
C GLU A 12 2.45 -46.18 29.21
N VAL A 13 3.65 -46.33 29.78
CA VAL A 13 4.77 -45.41 29.49
C VAL A 13 5.22 -45.53 28.04
N LEU A 14 5.29 -46.73 27.47
CA LEU A 14 5.65 -46.94 26.06
C LEU A 14 4.64 -46.31 25.09
N ILE A 15 3.34 -46.46 25.36
CA ILE A 15 2.29 -45.82 24.56
C ILE A 15 2.39 -44.30 24.67
N ALA A 16 2.58 -43.76 25.87
CA ALA A 16 2.74 -42.33 26.09
C ALA A 16 3.97 -41.77 25.35
N MET A 17 5.10 -42.47 25.40
CA MET A 17 6.32 -42.10 24.66
C MET A 17 6.12 -42.17 23.15
N LEU A 18 5.41 -43.17 22.65
CA LEU A 18 5.11 -43.31 21.22
C LEU A 18 4.26 -42.14 20.72
N ILE A 19 3.18 -41.79 21.43
CA ILE A 19 2.32 -40.66 21.06
C ILE A 19 3.10 -39.33 21.17
N GLY A 20 3.85 -39.13 22.26
CA GLY A 20 4.63 -37.91 22.48
C GLY A 20 5.69 -37.69 21.40
N SER A 21 6.43 -38.73 21.01
CA SER A 21 7.44 -38.63 19.96
C SER A 21 6.86 -38.31 18.59
N ILE A 22 5.72 -38.91 18.23
CA ILE A 22 5.01 -38.60 16.98
C ILE A 22 4.55 -37.14 16.96
N LEU A 23 3.98 -36.64 18.07
CA LEU A 23 3.55 -35.25 18.18
C LEU A 23 4.73 -34.28 18.06
N LEU A 24 5.83 -34.54 18.77
CA LEU A 24 7.04 -33.70 18.73
C LEU A 24 7.68 -33.66 17.34
N LEU A 25 7.75 -34.79 16.64
CA LEU A 25 8.28 -34.85 15.27
C LEU A 25 7.36 -34.11 14.28
N SER A 26 6.05 -34.22 14.47
CA SER A 26 5.05 -33.54 13.63
C SER A 26 5.15 -32.02 13.79
N THR A 27 5.22 -31.51 15.02
CA THR A 27 5.36 -30.07 15.27
C THR A 27 6.70 -29.53 14.80
N ALA A 28 7.80 -30.28 14.98
CA ALA A 28 9.13 -29.89 14.51
C ALA A 28 9.21 -29.74 12.98
N ARG A 29 8.42 -30.52 12.22
CA ARG A 29 8.32 -30.42 10.76
C ARG A 29 7.33 -29.33 10.33
N PHE A 30 6.23 -29.18 11.04
CA PHE A 30 5.14 -28.29 10.67
C PHE A 30 5.44 -26.82 10.93
N LEU A 31 6.02 -26.49 12.09
CA LEU A 31 6.32 -25.11 12.50
C LEU A 31 7.18 -24.33 11.49
N PRO A 32 8.33 -24.86 10.99
CA PRO A 32 9.15 -24.12 10.02
C PRO A 32 8.43 -23.92 8.68
N GLY A 33 7.59 -24.88 8.27
CA GLY A 33 6.75 -24.75 7.08
C GLY A 33 5.74 -23.61 7.22
N MET A 34 5.07 -23.52 8.37
CA MET A 34 4.14 -22.44 8.68
C MET A 34 4.85 -21.08 8.76
N GLN A 35 5.98 -20.99 9.46
CA GLN A 35 6.74 -19.74 9.57
C GLN A 35 7.13 -19.20 8.19
N ARG A 36 7.59 -20.08 7.29
CA ARG A 36 7.91 -19.70 5.91
C ARG A 36 6.68 -19.21 5.15
N ALA A 37 5.55 -19.88 5.30
CA ALA A 37 4.30 -19.45 4.65
C ALA A 37 3.86 -18.07 5.15
N VAL A 38 3.91 -17.83 6.47
CA VAL A 38 3.58 -16.54 7.08
C VAL A 38 4.50 -15.43 6.57
N LEU A 39 5.81 -15.65 6.50
CA LEU A 39 6.77 -14.65 5.99
C LEU A 39 6.51 -14.29 4.51
N LEU A 40 6.22 -15.29 3.67
CA LEU A 40 5.90 -15.05 2.27
C LEU A 40 4.59 -14.29 2.10
N GLN A 41 3.60 -14.58 2.96
CA GLN A 41 2.32 -13.90 2.95
C GLN A 41 2.44 -12.46 3.47
N SER A 42 3.18 -12.22 4.55
CA SER A 42 3.36 -10.88 5.10
C SER A 42 4.07 -9.95 4.11
N GLY A 43 5.07 -10.44 3.39
CA GLY A 43 5.75 -9.64 2.36
C GLY A 43 4.83 -9.24 1.20
N ARG A 44 3.84 -10.08 0.85
CA ARG A 44 2.83 -9.71 -0.15
C ARG A 44 1.87 -8.65 0.37
N GLN A 45 1.44 -8.76 1.63
CA GLN A 45 0.55 -7.79 2.26
C GLN A 45 1.21 -6.42 2.38
N GLU A 46 2.49 -6.36 2.76
CA GLU A 46 3.24 -5.11 2.85
C GLU A 46 3.28 -4.37 1.50
N LEU A 47 3.52 -5.10 0.41
CA LEU A 47 3.49 -4.52 -0.95
C LEU A 47 2.09 -3.99 -1.32
N GLU A 48 1.04 -4.75 -0.99
CA GLU A 48 -0.35 -4.32 -1.25
C GLU A 48 -0.70 -3.06 -0.44
N GLU A 49 -0.31 -2.98 0.83
CA GLU A 49 -0.54 -1.81 1.68
C GLU A 49 0.21 -0.58 1.17
N GLU A 50 1.46 -0.72 0.72
CA GLU A 50 2.25 0.37 0.14
C GLU A 50 1.57 0.96 -1.11
N VAL A 51 1.01 0.11 -1.98
CA VAL A 51 0.21 0.54 -3.14
C VAL A 51 -1.04 1.27 -2.68
N TRP A 52 -1.79 0.68 -1.74
CA TRP A 52 -3.06 1.24 -1.27
C TRP A 52 -2.89 2.62 -0.61
N GLN A 53 -1.86 2.83 0.20
CA GLN A 53 -1.60 4.12 0.84
C GLN A 53 -1.37 5.23 -0.20
N ARG A 54 -0.60 4.92 -1.26
CA ARG A 54 -0.30 5.87 -2.34
C ARG A 54 -1.55 6.17 -3.18
N LEU A 55 -2.27 5.13 -3.59
CA LEU A 55 -3.53 5.28 -4.34
C LEU A 55 -4.58 6.03 -3.54
N PHE A 56 -4.67 5.81 -2.23
CA PHE A 56 -5.59 6.54 -1.36
C PHE A 56 -5.28 8.04 -1.34
N SER A 57 -4.00 8.41 -1.28
CA SER A 57 -3.60 9.82 -1.37
C SER A 57 -4.01 10.44 -2.72
N ILE A 58 -3.71 9.77 -3.83
CA ILE A 58 -4.12 10.20 -5.18
C ILE A 58 -5.65 10.33 -5.26
N GLY A 59 -6.38 9.34 -4.76
CA GLY A 59 -7.84 9.32 -4.72
C GLY A 59 -8.43 10.53 -3.99
N LYS A 60 -7.84 10.96 -2.86
CA LYS A 60 -8.27 12.18 -2.16
C LYS A 60 -8.09 13.44 -2.99
N HIS A 61 -7.01 13.54 -3.77
CA HIS A 61 -6.81 14.65 -4.68
C HIS A 61 -7.83 14.63 -5.82
N LEU A 62 -8.06 13.47 -6.42
CA LEU A 62 -9.05 13.27 -7.49
C LEU A 62 -10.49 13.57 -7.03
N GLN A 63 -10.86 13.13 -5.83
CA GLN A 63 -12.19 13.39 -5.26
C GLN A 63 -12.51 14.87 -5.06
N ARG A 64 -11.49 15.72 -4.93
CA ARG A 64 -11.64 17.17 -4.75
C ARG A 64 -11.48 17.96 -6.03
N ALA A 65 -11.13 17.31 -7.14
CA ALA A 65 -10.89 17.96 -8.41
C ALA A 65 -12.09 18.84 -8.82
N GLY A 66 -11.81 20.08 -9.16
CA GLY A 66 -12.81 21.07 -9.55
C GLY A 66 -13.51 21.79 -8.40
N TYR A 67 -13.21 21.47 -7.13
CA TYR A 67 -13.75 22.23 -6.02
C TYR A 67 -13.28 23.70 -6.07
N CYS A 68 -14.21 24.63 -5.90
CA CYS A 68 -13.98 26.06 -5.90
C CYS A 68 -15.00 26.76 -4.98
N ALA A 69 -14.53 27.62 -4.08
CA ALA A 69 -15.40 28.40 -3.18
C ALA A 69 -15.88 29.74 -3.80
N GLY A 70 -15.87 29.85 -5.13
CA GLY A 70 -16.13 31.09 -5.86
C GLY A 70 -16.33 30.85 -7.35
N ASN A 71 -15.67 31.65 -8.19
CA ASN A 71 -15.79 31.55 -9.66
C ASN A 71 -14.43 31.25 -10.30
N CYS A 72 -14.01 29.99 -10.18
CA CYS A 72 -12.79 29.50 -10.81
C CYS A 72 -13.06 29.19 -12.29
N GLN A 73 -12.15 29.62 -13.18
CA GLN A 73 -12.24 29.33 -14.61
C GLN A 73 -11.26 28.24 -15.02
N GLY A 74 -11.70 27.35 -15.90
CA GLY A 74 -10.89 26.28 -16.49
C GLY A 74 -11.35 24.89 -16.11
N GLU A 75 -10.50 23.91 -16.36
CA GLU A 75 -10.77 22.50 -16.08
C GLU A 75 -10.18 22.10 -14.72
N GLY A 76 -11.05 21.61 -13.83
CA GLY A 76 -10.65 21.11 -12.51
C GLY A 76 -9.92 19.76 -12.55
N LEU A 77 -10.01 19.04 -13.67
CA LEU A 77 -9.35 17.78 -13.94
C LEU A 77 -8.95 17.74 -15.42
N VAL A 78 -7.67 17.49 -15.68
CA VAL A 78 -7.12 17.26 -17.02
C VAL A 78 -6.53 15.86 -17.06
N ILE A 79 -6.94 15.06 -18.04
CA ILE A 79 -6.42 13.71 -18.26
C ILE A 79 -5.56 13.72 -19.52
N GLY A 80 -4.28 13.39 -19.38
CA GLY A 80 -3.30 13.32 -20.45
C GLY A 80 -2.73 11.91 -20.65
N ARG A 81 -1.92 11.74 -21.70
CA ARG A 81 -1.18 10.50 -21.98
C ARG A 81 -2.04 9.23 -21.92
N GLN A 82 -3.24 9.29 -22.50
CA GLN A 82 -4.19 8.16 -22.51
C GLN A 82 -4.52 7.62 -21.11
N GLY A 83 -4.65 8.50 -20.10
CA GLY A 83 -4.96 8.13 -18.72
C GLY A 83 -3.74 8.02 -17.81
N ARG A 84 -2.52 7.91 -18.37
CA ARG A 84 -1.29 7.78 -17.58
C ARG A 84 -0.86 9.08 -16.88
N CYS A 85 -1.59 10.16 -17.05
CA CYS A 85 -1.32 11.42 -16.36
C CYS A 85 -2.63 12.13 -16.07
N VAL A 86 -2.77 12.61 -14.85
CA VAL A 86 -3.92 13.39 -14.41
C VAL A 86 -3.41 14.62 -13.68
N ILE A 87 -4.02 15.77 -13.94
CA ILE A 87 -3.74 17.02 -13.25
C ILE A 87 -5.05 17.49 -12.66
N VAL A 88 -5.07 17.72 -11.35
CA VAL A 88 -6.26 18.19 -10.63
C VAL A 88 -6.00 19.56 -10.05
N GLN A 89 -7.06 20.37 -10.00
CA GLN A 89 -7.05 21.68 -9.38
C GLN A 89 -8.21 21.76 -8.39
N TRP A 90 -7.97 22.31 -7.22
CA TRP A 90 -9.01 22.56 -6.21
C TRP A 90 -8.59 23.72 -5.32
N ASP A 91 -9.52 24.64 -5.06
CA ASP A 91 -9.31 25.83 -4.22
C ASP A 91 -9.03 25.39 -2.78
N ALA A 92 -7.75 25.48 -2.37
CA ALA A 92 -7.31 24.92 -1.10
C ALA A 92 -7.52 25.82 0.11
N ASN A 93 -7.43 27.13 -0.11
CA ASN A 93 -7.57 28.16 0.91
C ASN A 93 -8.99 28.76 0.96
N ASN A 94 -9.89 28.32 0.08
CA ASN A 94 -11.26 28.82 -0.09
C ASN A 94 -11.32 30.32 -0.46
N ASN A 95 -10.35 30.83 -1.21
CA ASN A 95 -10.32 32.23 -1.63
C ASN A 95 -11.22 32.51 -2.85
N GLY A 96 -11.80 31.47 -3.45
CA GLY A 96 -12.73 31.57 -4.58
C GLY A 96 -12.06 31.60 -5.95
N THR A 97 -10.76 31.32 -6.01
CA THR A 97 -9.94 31.21 -7.23
C THR A 97 -9.02 30.00 -7.15
N TRP A 98 -8.54 29.49 -8.29
CA TRP A 98 -7.47 28.49 -8.29
C TRP A 98 -6.12 29.20 -8.37
N ASP A 99 -5.32 29.06 -7.33
CA ASP A 99 -4.02 29.71 -7.24
C ASP A 99 -2.97 28.99 -8.09
N VAL A 100 -2.17 29.77 -8.83
CA VAL A 100 -1.09 29.28 -9.70
C VAL A 100 0.30 29.75 -9.24
N SER A 101 0.38 30.42 -8.09
CA SER A 101 1.63 30.94 -7.56
C SER A 101 2.57 29.81 -7.13
N ALA A 102 3.88 30.08 -7.01
CA ALA A 102 4.83 29.05 -6.59
C ALA A 102 4.66 28.61 -5.12
N SER A 103 4.20 29.51 -4.25
CA SER A 103 3.99 29.24 -2.82
C SER A 103 2.63 28.60 -2.54
N GLU A 104 1.61 29.05 -3.27
CA GLU A 104 0.22 28.60 -3.17
C GLU A 104 -0.21 28.20 -4.58
N ASN A 105 -0.05 26.91 -4.88
CA ASN A 105 -0.54 26.32 -6.11
C ASN A 105 -1.57 25.26 -5.78
N ASP A 106 -2.75 25.40 -6.39
CA ASP A 106 -3.90 24.52 -6.24
C ASP A 106 -3.89 23.35 -7.23
N SER A 107 -2.99 23.40 -8.21
CA SER A 107 -2.75 22.28 -9.11
C SER A 107 -1.86 21.21 -8.47
N THR A 108 -2.23 19.95 -8.67
CA THR A 108 -1.42 18.78 -8.36
C THR A 108 -1.53 17.78 -9.50
N GLY A 109 -0.39 17.38 -10.06
CA GLY A 109 -0.31 16.36 -11.11
C GLY A 109 0.12 15.01 -10.56
N PHE A 110 -0.37 13.94 -11.17
CA PHE A 110 0.08 12.56 -10.99
C PHE A 110 0.32 11.94 -12.35
N ARG A 111 1.43 11.24 -12.53
CA ARG A 111 1.71 10.52 -13.79
C ARG A 111 2.43 9.22 -13.57
N LEU A 112 2.28 8.31 -14.52
CA LEU A 112 3.07 7.10 -14.64
C LEU A 112 4.20 7.34 -15.65
N GLU A 113 5.44 7.21 -15.18
CA GLU A 113 6.66 7.36 -15.99
C GLU A 113 7.66 6.26 -15.63
N SER A 114 8.16 5.54 -16.64
CA SER A 114 9.16 4.48 -16.45
C SER A 114 8.84 3.46 -15.33
N GLY A 115 7.55 3.12 -15.16
CA GLY A 115 7.09 2.15 -14.15
C GLY A 115 6.91 2.72 -12.74
N SER A 116 7.11 4.02 -12.54
CA SER A 116 6.91 4.72 -11.28
C SER A 116 5.76 5.71 -11.37
N LEU A 117 4.89 5.74 -10.36
CA LEU A 117 3.99 6.86 -10.11
C LEU A 117 4.79 8.04 -9.58
N GLU A 118 4.57 9.19 -10.18
CA GLU A 118 5.19 10.46 -9.81
C GLU A 118 4.11 11.50 -9.48
N THR A 119 4.45 12.47 -8.64
CA THR A 119 3.61 13.61 -8.29
C THR A 119 4.32 14.93 -8.57
N LEU A 120 3.56 15.97 -8.84
CA LEU A 120 4.08 17.33 -8.97
C LEU A 120 3.06 18.34 -8.48
N ARG A 121 3.41 19.09 -7.45
CA ARG A 121 2.64 20.28 -7.05
C ARG A 121 2.86 21.39 -8.06
N GLY A 122 1.80 22.06 -8.49
CA GLY A 122 1.84 23.08 -9.54
C GLY A 122 2.08 22.53 -10.93
N ALA A 123 1.67 21.29 -11.19
CA ALA A 123 1.75 20.72 -12.53
C ALA A 123 0.87 21.51 -13.51
N THR A 124 1.47 22.01 -14.59
CA THR A 124 0.75 22.68 -15.69
C THR A 124 0.63 21.79 -16.93
N SER A 125 1.49 20.77 -17.06
CA SER A 125 1.45 19.79 -18.14
C SER A 125 2.06 18.46 -17.70
N CYS A 126 1.68 17.38 -18.38
CA CYS A 126 2.24 16.04 -18.14
C CYS A 126 3.71 15.90 -18.55
N GLU A 127 4.21 16.83 -19.36
CA GLU A 127 5.59 16.85 -19.89
C GLU A 127 6.52 17.78 -19.09
N SER A 128 6.02 18.40 -18.02
CA SER A 128 6.84 19.25 -17.17
C SER A 128 7.97 18.45 -16.50
N LYS A 129 8.99 19.16 -16.03
CA LYS A 129 10.11 18.61 -15.27
C LYS A 129 9.88 18.80 -13.76
N GLY A 130 10.67 18.10 -12.94
CA GLY A 130 10.66 18.26 -11.49
C GLY A 130 9.65 17.38 -10.75
N TRP A 131 9.23 16.28 -11.35
CA TRP A 131 8.33 15.32 -10.73
C TRP A 131 9.02 14.52 -9.64
N ASP A 132 8.32 14.36 -8.51
CA ASP A 132 8.78 13.56 -7.38
C ASP A 132 8.23 12.13 -7.49
N LYS A 133 9.09 11.13 -7.30
CA LYS A 133 8.67 9.73 -7.32
C LYS A 133 7.85 9.40 -6.07
N LEU A 134 6.62 8.94 -6.26
CA LEU A 134 5.79 8.37 -5.20
C LEU A 134 6.15 6.90 -4.95
N THR A 135 6.54 6.17 -6.00
CA THR A 135 6.87 4.74 -5.95
C THR A 135 8.31 4.45 -6.40
N ASP A 136 8.89 3.37 -5.89
CA ASP A 136 10.20 2.89 -6.35
C ASP A 136 10.02 1.70 -7.31
N PRO A 137 10.39 1.82 -8.61
CA PRO A 137 10.19 0.75 -9.59
C PRO A 137 11.01 -0.51 -9.31
N ASP A 138 12.08 -0.44 -8.51
CA ASP A 138 12.88 -1.60 -8.11
C ASP A 138 12.14 -2.47 -7.06
N ARG A 139 11.17 -1.87 -6.36
CA ARG A 139 10.32 -2.55 -5.37
C ARG A 139 8.93 -2.85 -5.90
N LEU A 140 8.35 -1.90 -6.63
CA LEU A 140 6.96 -1.92 -7.09
C LEU A 140 6.88 -1.30 -8.49
N LEU A 141 6.73 -2.17 -9.50
CA LEU A 141 6.55 -1.74 -10.88
C LEU A 141 5.07 -1.52 -11.19
N ILE A 142 4.70 -0.27 -11.44
CA ILE A 142 3.33 0.08 -11.87
C ILE A 142 3.23 -0.05 -13.39
N GLN A 143 2.37 -0.96 -13.85
CA GLN A 143 2.20 -1.24 -15.28
C GLN A 143 1.23 -0.30 -15.97
N SER A 144 0.19 0.14 -15.25
CA SER A 144 -0.87 0.97 -15.81
C SER A 144 -1.46 1.90 -14.75
N PHE A 145 -1.86 3.09 -15.21
CA PHE A 145 -2.58 4.12 -14.48
C PHE A 145 -3.58 4.67 -15.48
N VAL A 146 -4.88 4.52 -15.20
CA VAL A 146 -6.00 4.83 -16.10
C VAL A 146 -7.01 5.66 -15.34
#